data_AF-A0A4R8ZCY2-F1
#
_entry.id   AF-A0A4R8ZCY2-F1
#
_cell.length_a   1.000
_cell.length_b   1.000
_cell.length_c   1.000
_cell.angle_alpha   90.00
_cell.angle_beta   90.00
_cell.angle_gamma   90.00
#
_symmetry.space_group_name_H-M   'P 1'
#
loop_
_entity.id
_entity.type
_entity.pdbx_description
1 polymer ?
#
loop_
_entity_poly.entity_id
_entity_poly.type
_entity_poly.pdbx_seq_one_letter_code
_entity_poly.pdbx_strand_id
1 'polypeptide(L)'
;MFLEQDDDPERGYTLVELIVYSSLLIIVVAVVAGLFVSGLTATERVQTVTAATTSGQVVADSIETNVRNSTDFLLTTPAGTDQFLVARTVNRDSTLSWYCVAWYYSAAGNGSIRFKRSSVAILLPTPIELQDWTLVQEGIAPVAGTNIFSASGQQLTVNFTSLAGDHPPVVISSSATSRAGASGGLTCF
;
A
#
# COMPACT_ATOMS: atom_id res chain seq x y z
N MET A 1 -31.94 -0.80 78.10
CA MET A 1 -30.74 0.01 77.82
C MET A 1 -29.82 -0.88 77.02
N PHE A 2 -29.44 -0.41 75.82
CA PHE A 2 -28.61 -1.06 74.81
C PHE A 2 -27.47 -1.91 75.37
N LEU A 3 -27.18 -3.06 74.75
CA LEU A 3 -26.08 -3.16 73.79
C LEU A 3 -26.35 -4.30 72.80
N GLU A 4 -26.27 -3.96 71.51
CA GLU A 4 -26.24 -4.80 70.32
C GLU A 4 -25.25 -5.96 70.51
N GLN A 5 -25.65 -7.17 70.14
CA GLN A 5 -24.72 -8.27 69.94
C GLN A 5 -24.20 -8.20 68.51
N ASP A 6 -23.11 -7.45 68.31
CA ASP A 6 -22.26 -7.54 67.13
C ASP A 6 -21.44 -8.84 67.23
N ASP A 7 -22.00 -9.94 66.74
CA ASP A 7 -21.22 -11.10 66.31
C ASP A 7 -20.87 -10.89 64.83
N ASP A 8 -19.94 -9.98 64.55
CA ASP A 8 -19.21 -9.99 63.29
C ASP A 8 -18.08 -11.01 63.44
N PRO A 9 -18.14 -12.20 62.81
CA PRO A 9 -17.01 -13.11 62.83
C PRO A 9 -15.91 -12.47 61.97
N GLU A 10 -14.97 -11.80 62.62
CA GLU A 10 -13.68 -11.36 62.09
C GLU A 10 -12.86 -12.61 61.72
N ARG A 11 -13.31 -13.31 60.67
CA ARG A 11 -12.68 -14.50 60.14
C ARG A 11 -11.49 -14.04 59.31
N GLY A 12 -10.35 -13.86 59.97
CA GLY A 12 -9.09 -13.54 59.31
C GLY A 12 -8.77 -14.54 58.20
N TYR A 13 -8.43 -14.03 57.02
CA TYR A 13 -8.05 -14.85 55.87
C TYR A 13 -6.85 -15.72 56.20
N THR A 14 -6.91 -17.00 55.84
CA THR A 14 -5.78 -17.91 56.03
C THR A 14 -4.69 -17.62 54.99
N LEU A 15 -3.41 -17.84 55.35
CA LEU A 15 -2.27 -17.65 54.43
C LEU A 15 -2.42 -18.44 53.13
N VAL A 16 -2.96 -19.66 53.21
CA VAL A 16 -3.21 -20.51 52.06
C VAL A 16 -4.27 -19.92 51.13
N GLU A 17 -5.32 -19.32 51.67
CA GLU A 17 -6.39 -18.70 50.88
C GLU A 17 -5.88 -17.47 50.09
N LEU A 18 -4.99 -16.67 50.69
CA LEU A 18 -4.36 -15.53 50.02
C LEU A 18 -3.40 -15.98 48.90
N ILE A 19 -2.68 -17.09 49.09
CA ILE A 19 -1.84 -17.70 48.03
C ILE A 19 -2.71 -18.21 46.89
N VAL A 20 -3.84 -18.87 47.19
CA VAL A 20 -4.77 -19.34 46.16
C VAL A 20 -5.35 -18.17 45.38
N TYR A 21 -5.83 -17.11 46.04
CA TYR A 21 -6.36 -15.93 45.35
C TYR A 21 -5.31 -15.19 44.52
N SER A 22 -4.08 -15.03 45.03
CA SER A 22 -3.01 -14.40 44.24
C SER A 22 -2.61 -15.26 43.03
N SER A 23 -2.58 -16.59 43.16
CA SER A 23 -2.34 -17.49 42.02
C SER A 23 -3.43 -17.42 40.96
N LEU A 24 -4.71 -17.38 41.38
CA LEU A 24 -5.85 -17.21 40.48
C LEU A 24 -5.81 -15.83 39.80
N LEU A 25 -5.45 -14.77 40.51
CA LEU A 25 -5.31 -13.43 39.96
C LEU A 25 -4.22 -13.37 38.88
N ILE A 26 -3.06 -14.00 39.11
CA ILE A 26 -1.99 -14.08 38.11
C ILE A 26 -2.47 -14.77 36.84
N ILE A 27 -3.22 -15.87 36.97
CA ILE A 27 -3.80 -16.58 35.82
C ILE A 27 -4.75 -15.67 35.04
N VAL A 28 -5.65 -14.97 35.73
CA VAL A 28 -6.60 -14.05 35.09
C VAL A 28 -5.86 -12.91 34.37
N VAL A 29 -4.87 -12.29 35.02
CA VAL A 29 -4.05 -11.23 34.41
C VAL A 29 -3.28 -11.77 33.21
N ALA A 30 -2.71 -12.97 33.27
CA ALA A 30 -1.99 -13.57 32.15
C ALA A 30 -2.90 -13.79 30.94
N VAL A 31 -4.14 -14.25 31.16
CA VAL A 31 -5.13 -14.40 30.09
C VAL A 31 -5.50 -13.05 29.49
N VAL A 32 -5.79 -12.04 30.33
CA VAL A 32 -6.14 -10.69 29.87
C VAL A 32 -4.98 -10.05 29.10
N ALA A 33 -3.75 -10.18 29.59
CA ALA A 33 -2.54 -9.70 28.92
C ALA A 33 -2.34 -10.40 27.57
N GLY A 34 -2.54 -11.72 27.50
CA GLY A 34 -2.48 -12.48 26.25
C GLY A 34 -3.52 -12.01 25.22
N LEU A 35 -4.75 -11.76 25.66
CA LEU A 35 -5.81 -11.22 24.80
C LEU A 35 -5.47 -9.81 24.31
N PHE A 36 -4.91 -8.96 25.18
CA PHE A 36 -4.51 -7.60 24.83
C PHE A 36 -3.40 -7.59 23.77
N VAL A 37 -2.35 -8.39 23.96
CA VAL A 37 -1.25 -8.53 22.98
C VAL A 37 -1.76 -9.09 21.65
N SER A 38 -2.67 -10.07 21.71
CA SER A 38 -3.32 -10.62 20.51
C SER A 38 -4.14 -9.57 19.77
N GLY A 39 -4.83 -8.68 20.49
CA GLY A 39 -5.58 -7.57 19.92
C GLY A 39 -4.69 -6.52 19.24
N LEU A 40 -3.57 -6.16 19.87
CA LEU A 40 -2.60 -5.21 19.29
C LEU A 40 -2.00 -5.73 17.98
N THR A 41 -1.50 -6.96 17.99
CA THR A 41 -0.90 -7.59 16.80
C THR A 41 -1.91 -7.77 15.67
N ALA A 42 -3.17 -8.13 15.98
CA ALA A 42 -4.23 -8.18 14.98
C ALA A 42 -4.53 -6.80 14.36
N THR A 43 -4.50 -5.73 15.17
CA THR A 43 -4.74 -4.37 14.71
C THR A 43 -3.62 -3.90 13.78
N GLU A 44 -2.36 -4.08 14.16
CA GLU A 44 -1.19 -3.75 13.34
C GLU A 44 -1.21 -4.49 11.99
N ARG A 45 -1.58 -5.78 12.02
CA ARG A 45 -1.74 -6.60 10.82
C ARG A 45 -2.79 -6.01 9.87
N VAL A 46 -3.98 -5.71 10.39
CA VAL A 46 -5.07 -5.15 9.59
C VAL A 46 -4.66 -3.79 9.01
N GLN A 47 -4.02 -2.93 9.80
CA GLN A 47 -3.54 -1.64 9.32
C GLN A 47 -2.51 -1.79 8.18
N THR A 48 -1.53 -2.67 8.35
CA THR A 48 -0.47 -2.88 7.35
C THR A 48 -1.03 -3.42 6.03
N VAL A 49 -1.89 -4.43 6.09
CA VAL A 49 -2.55 -4.99 4.89
C VAL A 49 -3.48 -3.96 4.23
N THR A 50 -4.20 -3.16 5.03
CA THR A 50 -5.08 -2.11 4.51
C THR A 50 -4.29 -1.01 3.82
N ALA A 51 -3.17 -0.58 4.40
CA ALA A 51 -2.27 0.40 3.79
C ALA A 51 -1.67 -0.11 2.47
N ALA A 52 -1.16 -1.34 2.46
CA ALA A 52 -0.61 -2.00 1.28
C ALA A 52 -1.65 -2.14 0.15
N THR A 53 -2.90 -2.46 0.50
CA THR A 53 -4.02 -2.56 -0.44
C THR A 53 -4.39 -1.18 -0.98
N THR A 54 -4.57 -0.19 -0.10
CA THR A 54 -5.02 1.16 -0.47
C THR A 54 -4.01 1.84 -1.38
N SER A 55 -2.72 1.78 -1.03
CA SER A 55 -1.63 2.29 -1.86
C SER A 55 -1.58 1.58 -3.22
N GLY A 56 -1.69 0.24 -3.23
CA GLY A 56 -1.80 -0.56 -4.46
C GLY A 56 -2.95 -0.14 -5.38
N GLN A 57 -4.14 0.07 -4.81
CA GLN A 57 -5.31 0.52 -5.56
C GLN A 57 -5.15 1.95 -6.08
N VAL A 58 -4.53 2.86 -5.33
CA VAL A 58 -4.23 4.22 -5.79
C VAL A 58 -3.28 4.20 -6.99
N VAL A 59 -2.26 3.34 -6.97
CA VAL A 59 -1.35 3.17 -8.11
C VAL A 59 -2.09 2.63 -9.33
N ALA A 60 -2.87 1.55 -9.14
CA ALA A 60 -3.63 0.93 -10.22
C ALA A 60 -4.65 1.90 -10.83
N ASP A 61 -5.45 2.60 -10.02
CA ASP A 61 -6.41 3.61 -10.49
C ASP A 61 -5.70 4.75 -11.21
N SER A 62 -4.60 5.28 -10.66
CA SER A 62 -3.82 6.34 -11.31
C SER A 62 -3.37 5.93 -12.71
N ILE A 63 -2.79 4.73 -12.86
CA ILE A 63 -2.34 4.24 -14.17
C ILE A 63 -3.54 4.01 -15.09
N GLU A 64 -4.56 3.30 -14.63
CA GLU A 64 -5.74 2.95 -15.43
C GLU A 64 -6.46 4.20 -15.93
N THR A 65 -6.71 5.15 -15.03
CA THR A 65 -7.40 6.40 -15.34
C THR A 65 -6.62 7.20 -16.37
N ASN A 66 -5.31 7.34 -16.22
CA ASN A 66 -4.53 8.16 -17.14
C ASN A 66 -4.27 7.46 -18.49
N VAL A 67 -4.03 6.14 -18.50
CA VAL A 67 -3.87 5.38 -19.76
C VAL A 67 -5.19 5.31 -20.52
N ARG A 68 -6.32 5.12 -19.85
CA ARG A 68 -7.64 5.15 -20.52
C ARG A 68 -7.91 6.48 -21.22
N ASN A 69 -7.41 7.60 -20.67
CA ASN A 69 -7.55 8.94 -21.23
C ASN A 69 -6.33 9.37 -22.04
N SER A 70 -5.37 8.47 -22.29
CA SER A 70 -4.19 8.81 -23.05
C SER A 70 -4.48 8.87 -24.54
N THR A 71 -3.70 9.67 -25.25
CA THR A 71 -3.58 9.58 -26.71
C THR A 71 -2.56 8.53 -27.12
N ASP A 72 -1.48 8.43 -26.35
CA ASP A 72 -0.45 7.44 -26.53
C ASP A 72 0.29 7.21 -25.22
N PHE A 73 0.96 6.07 -25.11
CA PHE A 73 1.85 5.74 -24.01
C PHE A 73 3.05 4.93 -24.50
N LEU A 74 4.19 5.11 -23.84
CA LEU A 74 5.41 4.39 -24.11
C LEU A 74 5.84 3.65 -22.85
N LEU A 75 6.10 2.35 -23.00
CA LEU A 75 6.73 1.51 -21.97
C LEU A 75 8.16 1.17 -22.41
N THR A 76 9.13 1.47 -21.56
CA THR A 76 10.54 1.13 -21.77
C THR A 76 11.13 0.41 -20.56
N THR A 77 12.24 -0.29 -20.78
CA THR A 77 13.00 -1.00 -19.74
C THR A 77 14.41 -0.41 -19.70
N PRO A 78 14.65 0.63 -18.90
CA PRO A 78 15.88 1.42 -18.97
C PRO A 78 17.12 0.72 -18.41
N ALA A 79 16.96 -0.07 -17.35
CA ALA A 79 18.06 -0.79 -16.71
C ALA A 79 17.53 -2.06 -16.04
N GLY A 80 18.15 -3.21 -16.34
CA GLY A 80 17.79 -4.48 -15.71
C GLY A 80 16.30 -4.80 -15.83
N THR A 81 15.62 -4.85 -14.67
CA THR A 81 14.19 -5.14 -14.54
C THR A 81 13.34 -3.91 -14.18
N ASP A 82 13.94 -2.72 -14.17
CA ASP A 82 13.21 -1.48 -13.97
C ASP A 82 12.32 -1.19 -15.18
N GLN A 83 11.21 -0.51 -14.95
CA GLN A 83 10.26 -0.18 -16.02
C GLN A 83 9.86 1.28 -15.95
N PHE A 84 9.82 1.90 -17.12
CA PHE A 84 9.49 3.31 -17.27
C PHE A 84 8.32 3.46 -18.22
N LEU A 85 7.18 3.87 -17.66
CA LEU A 85 5.92 4.09 -18.37
C LEU A 85 5.65 5.59 -18.44
N VAL A 86 5.40 6.11 -19.64
CA VAL A 86 4.99 7.49 -19.86
C VAL A 86 3.72 7.52 -20.69
N ALA A 87 2.74 8.33 -20.30
CA ALA A 87 1.52 8.52 -21.07
C ALA A 87 1.23 10.01 -21.28
N ARG A 88 0.72 10.34 -22.47
CA ARG A 88 0.15 11.66 -22.77
C ARG A 88 -1.35 11.62 -22.51
N THR A 89 -1.79 12.29 -21.46
CA THR A 89 -3.19 12.25 -21.00
C THR A 89 -3.76 13.65 -20.91
N VAL A 90 -5.09 13.73 -20.89
CA VAL A 90 -5.83 14.97 -20.73
C VAL A 90 -6.40 15.07 -19.31
N ASN A 91 -6.58 16.28 -18.79
CA ASN A 91 -7.34 16.46 -17.55
C ASN A 91 -8.82 16.11 -17.80
N ARG A 92 -9.56 15.94 -16.71
CA ARG A 92 -11.01 15.74 -16.74
C ARG A 92 -11.77 16.97 -16.25
N ASP A 93 -11.15 18.14 -16.27
CA ASP A 93 -11.78 19.38 -15.81
C ASP A 93 -12.61 20.00 -16.94
N SER A 94 -13.31 21.11 -16.65
CA SER A 94 -14.10 21.83 -17.65
C SER A 94 -13.26 22.39 -18.81
N THR A 95 -11.94 22.51 -18.63
CA THR A 95 -10.98 22.92 -19.65
C THR A 95 -10.00 21.81 -19.98
N LEU A 96 -10.10 21.25 -21.19
CA LEU A 96 -9.20 20.21 -21.71
C LEU A 96 -7.75 20.72 -21.73
N SER A 97 -6.93 20.18 -20.83
CA SER A 97 -5.49 20.46 -20.76
C SER A 97 -4.68 19.18 -20.88
N TRP A 98 -3.74 19.14 -21.83
CA TRP A 98 -2.84 18.00 -22.05
C TRP A 98 -1.62 18.08 -21.13
N TYR A 99 -1.22 16.94 -20.58
CA TYR A 99 0.01 16.81 -19.79
C TYR A 99 0.61 15.41 -19.93
N CYS A 100 1.88 15.31 -19.58
CA CYS A 100 2.59 14.05 -19.47
C CYS A 100 2.49 13.53 -18.04
N VAL A 101 2.27 12.23 -17.92
CA VAL A 101 2.39 11.49 -16.67
C VAL A 101 3.34 10.35 -16.87
N ALA A 102 4.10 10.05 -15.83
CA ALA A 102 5.04 8.96 -15.86
C ALA A 102 5.05 8.19 -14.55
N TRP A 103 5.30 6.89 -14.68
CA TRP A 103 5.56 5.98 -13.58
C TRP A 103 6.89 5.29 -13.80
N TYR A 104 7.70 5.25 -12.76
CA TYR A 104 8.96 4.53 -12.74
C TYR A 104 8.86 3.42 -11.71
N TYR A 105 9.00 2.17 -12.17
CA TYR A 105 9.19 1.01 -11.33
C TYR A 105 10.68 0.73 -11.17
N SER A 106 11.14 0.79 -9.92
CA SER A 106 12.47 0.33 -9.53
C SER A 106 12.33 -1.05 -8.90
N ALA A 107 13.02 -2.06 -9.44
CA ALA A 107 13.09 -3.38 -8.84
C ALA A 107 14.13 -3.47 -7.71
N ALA A 108 14.96 -2.44 -7.52
CA ALA A 108 15.94 -2.40 -6.44
C ALA A 108 15.29 -2.42 -5.04
N GLY A 109 15.98 -3.04 -4.08
CA GLY A 109 15.49 -3.18 -2.70
C GLY A 109 14.24 -4.05 -2.63
N ASN A 110 13.17 -3.52 -2.02
CA ASN A 110 11.87 -4.19 -1.93
C ASN A 110 10.92 -3.81 -3.08
N GLY A 111 11.43 -3.12 -4.10
CA GLY A 111 10.65 -2.59 -5.21
C GLY A 111 9.83 -1.34 -4.85
N SER A 112 9.74 -0.40 -5.77
CA SER A 112 8.96 0.84 -5.58
C SER A 112 8.41 1.37 -6.89
N ILE A 113 7.30 2.11 -6.80
CA ILE A 113 6.77 2.90 -7.91
C ILE A 113 6.82 4.37 -7.51
N ARG A 114 7.34 5.18 -8.43
CA ARG A 114 7.36 6.64 -8.34
C ARG A 114 6.55 7.25 -9.47
N PHE A 115 5.95 8.41 -9.21
CA PHE A 115 5.06 9.12 -10.12
C PHE A 115 5.57 10.53 -10.38
N LYS A 116 5.43 10.99 -11.62
CA LYS A 116 5.65 12.39 -12.00
C LYS A 116 4.60 12.85 -13.00
N ARG A 117 4.19 14.11 -12.88
CA ARG A 117 3.36 14.83 -13.84
C ARG A 117 4.07 16.08 -14.31
N SER A 118 3.94 16.41 -15.59
CA SER A 118 4.58 17.57 -16.19
C SER A 118 3.78 18.09 -17.39
N SER A 119 3.85 19.39 -17.67
CA SER A 119 3.33 19.98 -18.91
C SER A 119 4.31 19.82 -20.09
N VAL A 120 5.51 19.32 -19.85
CA VAL A 120 6.53 19.02 -20.85
C VAL A 120 6.92 17.53 -20.82
N ALA A 121 7.68 17.10 -21.82
CA ALA A 121 8.18 15.73 -21.94
C ALA A 121 8.84 15.24 -20.64
N ILE A 122 8.59 13.98 -20.28
CA ILE A 122 9.23 13.33 -19.15
C ILE A 122 10.15 12.26 -19.73
N LEU A 123 11.44 12.58 -19.77
CA LEU A 123 12.47 11.64 -20.19
C LEU A 123 12.79 10.67 -19.06
N LEU A 124 13.52 9.61 -19.41
CA LEU A 124 14.06 8.66 -18.45
C LEU A 124 14.87 9.42 -17.37
N PRO A 125 14.49 9.34 -16.09
CA PRO A 125 15.20 10.05 -15.04
C PRO A 125 16.57 9.42 -14.76
N THR A 126 17.54 10.26 -14.40
CA THR A 126 18.73 9.83 -13.68
C THR A 126 18.38 9.38 -12.25
N PRO A 127 19.24 8.60 -11.57
CA PRO A 127 18.99 8.18 -10.18
C PRO A 127 18.75 9.33 -9.21
N ILE A 128 19.35 10.51 -9.47
CA ILE A 128 19.18 11.71 -8.66
C ILE A 128 17.81 12.34 -8.93
N GLU A 129 17.46 12.56 -10.19
CA GLU A 129 16.15 13.13 -10.55
C GLU A 129 14.99 12.24 -10.11
N LEU A 130 15.18 10.92 -10.11
CA LEU A 130 14.17 9.98 -9.63
C LEU A 130 13.82 10.22 -8.15
N GLN A 131 14.76 10.73 -7.34
CA GLN A 131 14.50 11.05 -5.93
C GLN A 131 13.47 12.18 -5.75
N ASP A 132 13.38 13.10 -6.72
CA ASP A 132 12.42 14.20 -6.72
C ASP A 132 10.99 13.76 -7.12
N TRP A 133 10.83 12.52 -7.60
CA TRP A 133 9.53 12.00 -7.99
C TRP A 133 8.75 11.55 -6.76
N THR A 134 7.43 11.69 -6.81
CA THR A 134 6.56 11.26 -5.73
C THR A 134 6.60 9.75 -5.60
N LEU A 135 7.11 9.26 -4.48
CA LEU A 135 6.99 7.86 -4.10
C LEU A 135 5.51 7.56 -3.80
N VAL A 136 4.91 6.69 -4.61
CA VAL A 136 3.48 6.33 -4.44
C VAL A 136 3.33 5.00 -3.71
N GLN A 137 4.31 4.11 -3.84
CA GLN A 137 4.29 2.82 -3.19
C GLN A 137 5.69 2.19 -3.11
N GLU A 138 5.92 1.43 -2.04
CA GLU A 138 7.08 0.57 -1.82
C GLU A 138 6.62 -0.84 -1.49
N GLY A 139 7.55 -1.80 -1.53
CA GLY A 139 7.24 -3.20 -1.27
C GLY A 139 6.47 -3.81 -2.44
N ILE A 140 6.96 -3.61 -3.66
CA ILE A 140 6.27 -4.05 -4.87
C ILE A 140 7.09 -5.11 -5.60
N ALA A 141 6.47 -6.25 -5.87
CA ALA A 141 7.06 -7.31 -6.68
C ALA A 141 6.14 -7.69 -7.85
N PRO A 142 6.69 -8.17 -8.98
CA PRO A 142 5.87 -8.72 -10.06
C PRO A 142 5.12 -9.97 -9.57
N VAL A 143 3.87 -10.15 -10.03
CA VAL A 143 3.09 -11.37 -9.76
C VAL A 143 3.76 -12.58 -10.42
N ALA A 144 4.35 -12.38 -11.60
CA ALA A 144 5.09 -13.39 -12.35
C ALA A 144 6.19 -12.73 -13.20
N GLY A 145 7.30 -13.43 -13.41
CA GLY A 145 8.43 -12.92 -14.18
C GLY A 145 9.09 -11.71 -13.51
N THR A 146 9.51 -10.72 -14.32
CA THR A 146 10.25 -9.53 -13.86
C THR A 146 9.47 -8.23 -14.03
N ASN A 147 8.33 -8.27 -14.70
CA ASN A 147 7.64 -7.07 -15.18
C ASN A 147 6.35 -6.87 -14.41
N ILE A 148 6.13 -5.66 -13.90
CA ILE A 148 4.85 -5.22 -13.35
C ILE A 148 3.96 -4.55 -14.40
N PHE A 149 4.57 -3.98 -15.44
CA PHE A 149 3.91 -3.37 -16.59
C PHE A 149 4.13 -4.24 -17.82
N SER A 150 3.08 -4.46 -18.60
CA SER A 150 3.16 -5.11 -19.89
C SER A 150 2.24 -4.40 -20.88
N ALA A 151 2.75 -4.14 -22.08
CA ALA A 151 2.03 -3.44 -23.13
C ALA A 151 1.81 -4.36 -24.34
N SER A 152 0.61 -4.30 -24.92
CA SER A 152 0.26 -4.99 -26.16
C SER A 152 -0.61 -4.06 -27.01
N GLY A 153 -0.01 -3.44 -28.03
CA GLY A 153 -0.66 -2.38 -28.80
C GLY A 153 -1.07 -1.21 -27.90
N GLN A 154 -2.35 -0.86 -27.89
CA GLN A 154 -2.91 0.22 -27.06
C GLN A 154 -3.36 -0.25 -25.67
N GLN A 155 -3.14 -1.51 -25.30
CA GLN A 155 -3.49 -2.03 -23.99
C GLN A 155 -2.27 -2.10 -23.08
N LEU A 156 -2.37 -1.53 -21.89
CA LEU A 156 -1.45 -1.71 -20.78
C LEU A 156 -2.08 -2.64 -19.75
N THR A 157 -1.31 -3.61 -19.27
CA THR A 157 -1.65 -4.46 -18.13
C THR A 157 -0.67 -4.21 -17.00
N VAL A 158 -1.20 -4.04 -15.79
CA VAL A 158 -0.47 -3.79 -14.56
C VAL A 158 -0.72 -4.97 -13.61
N ASN A 159 0.34 -5.69 -13.24
CA ASN A 159 0.26 -6.85 -12.35
C ASN A 159 1.40 -6.81 -11.34
N PHE A 160 1.08 -6.55 -10.08
CA PHE A 160 2.07 -6.58 -9.01
C PHE A 160 1.48 -7.10 -7.70
N THR A 161 2.35 -7.49 -6.79
CA THR A 161 2.01 -7.74 -5.40
C THR A 161 2.51 -6.59 -4.55
N SER A 162 1.70 -6.21 -3.57
CA SER A 162 2.04 -5.25 -2.52
C SER A 162 2.39 -6.02 -1.25
N LEU A 163 3.62 -5.88 -0.77
CA LEU A 163 4.10 -6.49 0.46
C LEU A 163 3.42 -5.82 1.66
N ALA A 164 2.95 -6.63 2.60
CA ALA A 164 2.26 -6.18 3.82
C ALA A 164 3.04 -6.62 5.07
N GLY A 165 4.31 -6.18 5.19
CA GLY A 165 5.21 -6.67 6.23
C GLY A 165 5.44 -8.17 6.10
N ASP A 166 5.32 -8.91 7.21
CA ASP A 166 5.47 -10.37 7.26
C ASP A 166 4.18 -11.13 6.87
N HIS A 167 3.18 -10.44 6.31
CA HIS A 167 1.92 -11.05 5.90
C HIS A 167 1.90 -11.40 4.41
N PRO A 168 0.99 -12.31 3.99
CA PRO A 168 0.82 -12.65 2.58
C PRO A 168 0.63 -11.38 1.71
N PRO A 169 1.38 -11.25 0.60
CA PRO A 169 1.26 -10.09 -0.27
C PRO A 169 -0.14 -9.96 -0.88
N VAL A 170 -0.56 -8.73 -1.15
CA VAL A 170 -1.83 -8.43 -1.81
C VAL A 170 -1.60 -8.30 -3.31
N VAL A 171 -2.29 -9.12 -4.10
CA VAL A 171 -2.22 -9.05 -5.58
C VAL A 171 -3.06 -7.89 -6.09
N ILE A 172 -2.46 -7.04 -6.92
CA ILE A 172 -3.10 -5.94 -7.63
C ILE A 172 -2.95 -6.20 -9.13
N SER A 173 -4.10 -6.28 -9.82
CA SER A 173 -4.17 -6.51 -11.26
C SER A 173 -5.15 -5.53 -11.87
N SER A 174 -4.71 -4.77 -12.87
CA SER A 174 -5.56 -3.89 -13.68
C SER A 174 -5.11 -3.91 -15.14
N SER A 175 -6.03 -3.55 -16.05
CA SER A 175 -5.70 -3.30 -17.45
C SER A 175 -6.46 -2.10 -17.97
N ALA A 176 -5.81 -1.34 -18.85
CA ALA A 176 -6.36 -0.16 -19.48
C ALA A 176 -6.02 -0.15 -20.96
N THR A 177 -6.97 0.27 -21.78
CA THR A 177 -6.75 0.50 -23.21
C THR A 177 -6.83 2.01 -23.46
N SER A 178 -5.84 2.55 -24.16
CA SER A 178 -5.86 3.93 -24.66
C SER A 178 -7.08 4.16 -25.54
N ARG A 179 -7.78 5.29 -25.34
CA ARG A 179 -9.05 5.58 -26.06
C ARG A 179 -9.06 6.92 -26.79
N ALA A 180 -8.15 7.84 -26.48
CA ALA A 180 -8.10 9.09 -27.23
C ALA A 180 -7.35 8.82 -28.54
N GLY A 181 -8.05 8.83 -29.68
CA GLY A 181 -7.39 8.78 -30.99
C GLY A 181 -6.41 9.95 -31.16
N ALA A 182 -5.36 9.76 -31.96
CA ALA A 182 -4.25 10.72 -32.07
C ALA A 182 -4.70 12.10 -32.58
N SER A 183 -4.35 13.16 -31.84
CA SER A 183 -4.07 14.46 -32.45
C SER A 183 -2.86 15.11 -31.75
N GLY A 184 -1.89 15.54 -32.55
CA GLY A 184 -0.49 15.76 -32.19
C GLY A 184 -0.17 16.93 -31.23
N GLY A 185 1.12 17.27 -31.20
CA GLY A 185 1.71 18.45 -30.56
C GLY A 185 2.77 18.13 -29.49
N LEU A 186 2.37 17.50 -28.40
CA LEU A 186 3.25 17.26 -27.25
C LEU A 186 3.86 15.85 -27.32
N THR A 187 5.17 15.75 -27.59
CA THR A 187 5.92 14.50 -27.41
C THR A 187 6.19 14.32 -25.92
N CYS A 188 5.55 13.34 -25.28
CA CYS A 188 5.79 13.09 -23.85
C CYS A 188 7.04 12.27 -23.58
N PHE A 189 7.61 11.67 -24.62
CA PHE A 189 8.74 10.76 -24.63
C PHE A 189 9.50 10.92 -25.95
#